data_AF-A0A2V6YNH0-F1
#
_entry.id   AF-A0A2V6YNH0-F1
#
_cell.length_a   1.000
_cell.length_b   1.000
_cell.length_c   1.000
_cell.angle_alpha   90.00
_cell.angle_beta   90.00
_cell.angle_gamma   90.00
#
_symmetry.space_group_name_H-M   'P 1'
#
loop_
_entity.id
_entity.type
_entity.pdbx_description
1 polymer ?
#
loop_
_entity_poly.entity_id
_entity_poly.type
_entity_poly.pdbx_seq_one_letter_code
_entity_poly.pdbx_strand_id
1 'polypeptide(L)'
;MAPNGSFYIADSGNNRIRGVGPDGIITTVAGNGTAGFSGDGGPAAQASLNFPNAVAVAPAGGFYIADVSNHRIRRVVPVLPGFSGNDFGIASEDGNEFYLFSFDGRHRQTVNGLTGAVLYQFAYDADGRLAAVTDGNDNVTTIERDTGGNPTAIVSPFGQRTTLTADANGYLSRVANPAGEAVQMAYTADGLLTRFT
;
A
#
# COMPACT_ATOMS: atom_id res chain seq x y z
N MET A 1 14.08 8.99 15.99
CA MET A 1 13.90 7.61 15.50
C MET A 1 12.53 7.53 14.84
N ALA A 2 12.42 6.84 13.71
CA ALA A 2 11.19 6.64 12.96
C ALA A 2 10.44 5.40 13.45
N PRO A 3 9.13 5.27 13.16
CA PRO A 3 8.33 4.13 13.61
C PRO A 3 8.84 2.76 13.15
N ASN A 4 9.58 2.71 12.04
CA ASN A 4 10.23 1.50 11.52
C ASN A 4 11.57 1.16 12.21
N GLY A 5 11.94 1.87 13.28
CA GLY A 5 13.21 1.70 13.99
C GLY A 5 14.41 2.40 13.36
N SER A 6 14.25 3.04 12.20
CA SER A 6 15.35 3.80 11.58
C SER A 6 15.65 5.11 12.32
N PHE A 7 16.85 5.64 12.20
CA PHE A 7 17.13 7.03 12.58
C PHE A 7 17.88 7.77 11.48
N TYR A 8 17.81 9.10 11.53
CA TYR A 8 18.35 9.95 10.49
C TYR A 8 19.42 10.90 11.06
N ILE A 9 20.47 11.13 10.29
CA ILE A 9 21.61 11.96 10.64
C ILE A 9 21.73 13.08 9.61
N ALA A 10 21.83 14.32 10.07
CA ALA A 10 22.21 15.45 9.24
C ALA A 10 23.74 15.45 9.08
N ASP A 11 24.22 15.05 7.91
CA ASP A 11 25.65 15.00 7.57
C ASP A 11 26.02 16.33 6.89
N SER A 12 26.04 17.39 7.70
CA SER A 12 26.03 18.79 7.25
C SER A 12 27.19 19.14 6.33
N GLY A 13 28.40 18.68 6.65
CA GLY A 13 29.60 18.91 5.85
C GLY A 13 29.59 18.19 4.49
N ASN A 14 28.82 17.11 4.38
CA ASN A 14 28.65 16.35 3.16
C ASN A 14 27.36 16.70 2.40
N ASN A 15 26.59 17.70 2.84
CA ASN A 15 25.33 18.14 2.22
C ASN A 15 24.32 16.99 2.00
N ARG A 16 24.20 16.10 3.00
CA ARG A 16 23.38 14.88 2.93
C ARG A 16 22.58 14.64 4.21
N ILE A 17 21.50 13.90 4.07
CA ILE A 17 20.83 13.20 5.19
C ILE A 17 21.11 11.71 5.05
N ARG A 18 21.57 11.10 6.14
CA ARG A 18 21.87 9.66 6.21
C ARG A 18 20.76 8.96 6.96
N GLY A 19 20.29 7.83 6.44
CA GLY A 19 19.39 6.93 7.15
C GLY A 19 20.17 5.74 7.69
N VAL A 20 19.87 5.33 8.91
CA VAL A 20 20.42 4.12 9.53
C VAL A 20 19.27 3.18 9.84
N GLY A 21 19.31 1.99 9.25
CA GLY A 21 18.34 0.93 9.50
C GLY A 21 18.56 0.23 10.84
N PRO A 22 17.58 -0.56 11.34
CA PRO A 22 17.75 -1.39 12.54
C PRO A 22 18.83 -2.48 12.36
N ASP A 23 19.18 -2.80 11.12
CA ASP A 23 20.30 -3.66 10.72
C ASP A 23 21.67 -2.95 10.82
N GLY A 24 21.68 -1.65 11.13
CA GLY A 24 22.89 -0.82 11.24
C GLY A 24 23.46 -0.34 9.91
N ILE A 25 22.80 -0.63 8.77
CA ILE A 25 23.27 -0.19 7.45
C ILE A 25 22.99 1.31 7.27
N ILE A 26 24.00 2.05 6.82
CA ILE A 26 23.91 3.49 6.56
C ILE A 26 23.72 3.76 5.07
N THR A 27 22.70 4.52 4.71
CA THR A 27 22.41 4.92 3.32
C THR A 27 22.20 6.43 3.21
N THR A 28 22.35 7.00 2.02
CA THR A 28 21.97 8.40 1.76
C THR A 28 20.50 8.44 1.36
N VAL A 29 19.68 9.16 2.14
CA VAL A 29 18.23 9.24 1.92
C VAL A 29 17.78 10.59 1.36
N ALA A 30 18.62 11.62 1.47
CA ALA A 30 18.46 12.90 0.78
C ALA A 30 19.81 13.59 0.58
N GLY A 31 19.93 14.39 -0.48
CA GLY A 31 21.16 15.13 -0.79
C GLY A 31 22.09 14.38 -1.75
N ASN A 32 22.50 15.02 -2.84
CA ASN A 32 23.48 14.49 -3.79
C ASN A 32 24.94 14.72 -3.34
N GLY A 33 25.14 15.57 -2.32
CA GLY A 33 26.45 15.92 -1.76
C GLY A 33 27.07 17.20 -2.30
N THR A 34 26.45 17.82 -3.30
CA THR A 34 26.84 19.13 -3.82
C THR A 34 26.05 20.22 -3.11
N ALA A 35 26.76 21.15 -2.47
CA ALA A 35 26.16 22.33 -1.85
C ALA A 35 25.39 23.16 -2.89
N GLY A 36 24.12 23.44 -2.64
CA GLY A 36 23.29 24.26 -3.52
C GLY A 36 21.80 24.03 -3.29
N PHE A 37 20.98 24.56 -4.18
CA PHE A 37 19.53 24.45 -4.12
C PHE A 37 18.96 23.91 -5.44
N SER A 38 18.47 22.66 -5.43
CA SER A 38 17.86 22.01 -6.59
C SER A 38 16.99 20.80 -6.18
N GLY A 39 16.23 20.24 -7.12
CA GLY A 39 15.57 18.94 -6.99
C GLY A 39 14.27 18.90 -6.17
N ASP A 40 13.69 20.05 -5.80
CA ASP A 40 12.33 20.09 -5.25
C ASP A 40 11.33 19.50 -6.27
N GLY A 41 10.41 18.68 -5.80
CA GLY A 41 9.46 17.92 -6.65
C GLY A 41 10.03 16.65 -7.28
N GLY A 42 11.32 16.35 -7.10
CA GLY A 42 11.97 15.14 -7.59
C GLY A 42 12.47 14.20 -6.48
N PRO A 43 13.26 13.16 -6.83
CA PRO A 43 13.83 12.23 -5.86
C PRO A 43 14.74 12.92 -4.84
N ALA A 44 14.49 12.71 -3.55
CA ALA A 44 15.22 13.37 -2.46
C ALA A 44 16.74 13.13 -2.51
N ALA A 45 17.18 11.94 -2.93
CA ALA A 45 18.60 11.59 -3.08
C ALA A 45 19.32 12.38 -4.18
N GLN A 46 18.59 12.99 -5.12
CA GLN A 46 19.15 13.79 -6.22
C GLN A 46 19.13 15.30 -5.95
N ALA A 47 18.41 15.74 -4.91
CA ALA A 47 18.36 17.15 -4.54
C ALA A 47 19.74 17.66 -4.06
N SER A 48 20.12 18.88 -4.43
CA SER A 48 21.19 19.60 -3.73
C SER A 48 20.64 20.23 -2.45
N LEU A 49 21.33 19.96 -1.34
CA LEU A 49 21.13 20.59 -0.03
C LEU A 49 22.31 21.51 0.24
N ASN A 50 22.18 22.42 1.20
CA ASN A 50 23.23 23.33 1.60
C ASN A 50 23.28 23.47 3.12
N PHE A 51 24.27 22.81 3.72
CA PHE A 51 24.48 22.77 5.16
C PHE A 51 23.22 22.36 5.96
N PRO A 52 22.66 21.16 5.69
CA PRO A 52 21.50 20.68 6.45
C PRO A 52 21.90 20.45 7.91
N ASN A 53 21.22 21.09 8.86
CA ASN A 53 21.63 21.08 10.27
C ASN A 53 20.81 20.11 11.13
N ALA A 54 19.55 19.88 10.77
CA ALA A 54 18.64 19.05 11.55
C ALA A 54 17.69 18.25 10.66
N VAL A 55 17.23 17.12 11.21
CA VAL A 55 16.21 16.25 10.61
C VAL A 55 15.17 15.86 11.66
N ALA A 56 13.89 15.95 11.29
CA ALA A 56 12.77 15.58 12.16
C ALA A 56 11.82 14.63 11.43
N VAL A 57 11.51 13.49 12.04
CA VAL A 57 10.61 12.49 11.44
C VAL A 57 9.16 12.94 11.54
N ALA A 58 8.39 12.79 10.47
CA ALA A 58 6.97 13.12 10.46
C ALA A 58 6.12 11.92 10.93
N PRO A 59 5.01 12.14 11.66
CA PRO A 59 4.12 11.05 12.13
C PRO A 59 3.51 10.22 11.00
N ALA A 60 3.26 10.83 9.84
CA ALA A 60 2.66 10.20 8.66
C ALA A 60 3.69 9.51 7.73
N GLY A 61 4.91 9.27 8.20
CA GLY A 61 6.04 8.83 7.37
C GLY A 61 6.77 10.00 6.69
N GLY A 62 8.02 9.74 6.28
CA GLY A 62 8.93 10.78 5.76
C GLY A 62 9.61 11.61 6.87
N PHE A 63 10.21 12.74 6.49
CA PHE A 63 10.93 13.62 7.42
C PHE A 63 11.07 15.06 6.89
N TYR A 64 11.37 15.99 7.79
CA TYR A 64 11.69 17.38 7.49
C TYR A 64 13.20 17.61 7.67
N ILE A 65 13.76 18.45 6.80
CA ILE A 65 15.17 18.84 6.78
C ILE A 65 15.26 20.34 7.03
N ALA A 66 16.07 20.76 7.99
CA ALA A 66 16.50 22.15 8.13
C ALA A 66 17.67 22.43 7.18
N ASP A 67 17.38 22.93 5.99
CA ASP A 67 18.33 23.23 4.91
C ASP A 67 18.86 24.65 5.07
N VAL A 68 19.70 24.85 6.10
CA VAL A 68 19.94 26.15 6.74
C VAL A 68 20.52 27.18 5.80
N SER A 69 21.55 26.85 5.02
CA SER A 69 22.17 27.82 4.11
C SER A 69 21.30 28.12 2.90
N ASN A 70 20.29 27.28 2.60
CA ASN A 70 19.23 27.58 1.64
C ASN A 70 18.02 28.29 2.25
N HIS A 71 18.02 28.54 3.57
CA HIS A 71 17.00 29.28 4.31
C HIS A 71 15.62 28.62 4.23
N ARG A 72 15.58 27.28 4.28
CA ARG A 72 14.37 26.49 4.04
C ARG A 72 14.20 25.35 5.03
N ILE A 73 12.95 24.97 5.25
CA ILE A 73 12.57 23.65 5.72
C ILE A 73 12.07 22.86 4.52
N ARG A 74 12.72 21.74 4.20
CA ARG A 74 12.32 20.87 3.08
C ARG A 74 11.66 19.62 3.64
N ARG A 75 10.54 19.20 3.06
CA ARG A 75 9.84 17.98 3.45
C ARG A 75 10.16 16.86 2.45
N VAL A 76 10.67 15.75 2.96
CA VAL A 76 10.79 14.49 2.22
C VAL A 76 9.60 13.63 2.59
N VAL A 77 8.78 13.32 1.60
CA VAL A 77 7.67 12.38 1.74
C VAL A 77 8.09 11.03 1.14
N PRO A 78 7.52 9.91 1.61
CA PRO A 78 7.63 8.64 0.88
C PRO A 78 7.19 8.84 -0.57
N VAL A 79 7.81 8.08 -1.49
CA VAL A 79 7.58 8.18 -2.94
C VAL A 79 6.11 7.98 -3.31
N LEU A 80 5.31 7.39 -2.41
CA LEU A 80 3.85 7.31 -2.49
C LEU A 80 3.23 7.68 -1.13
N PRO A 81 2.29 8.64 -1.05
CA PRO A 81 1.53 8.91 0.16
C PRO A 81 0.86 7.63 0.69
N GLY A 82 1.10 7.28 1.97
CA GLY A 82 0.57 6.05 2.56
C GLY A 82 1.52 4.84 2.55
N PHE A 83 2.70 4.98 1.93
CA PHE A 83 3.75 3.95 1.95
C PHE A 83 4.52 3.99 3.28
N SER A 84 4.41 2.94 4.10
CA SER A 84 5.30 2.73 5.24
C SER A 84 6.60 2.05 4.78
N GLY A 85 7.70 2.22 5.52
CA GLY A 85 8.98 1.57 5.18
C GLY A 85 8.96 0.03 5.20
N ASN A 86 7.83 -0.58 5.55
CA ASN A 86 7.60 -2.02 5.57
C ASN A 86 6.67 -2.48 4.43
N ASP A 87 6.21 -1.60 3.56
CA ASP A 87 5.38 -1.99 2.42
C ASP A 87 6.27 -2.22 1.19
N PHE A 88 5.82 -3.03 0.25
CA PHE A 88 6.47 -3.20 -1.05
C PHE A 88 5.49 -2.93 -2.20
N GLY A 89 5.98 -2.33 -3.27
CA GLY A 89 5.19 -1.96 -4.44
C GLY A 89 5.56 -2.83 -5.65
N ILE A 90 4.56 -3.27 -6.40
CA ILE A 90 4.71 -3.93 -7.70
C ILE A 90 4.02 -3.06 -8.73
N ALA A 91 4.74 -2.64 -9.79
CA ALA A 91 4.13 -1.93 -10.90
C ALA A 91 3.36 -2.91 -11.80
N SER A 92 2.24 -2.46 -12.38
CA SER A 92 1.63 -3.16 -13.51
C SER A 92 2.58 -3.20 -14.71
N GLU A 93 2.38 -4.16 -15.61
CA GLU A 93 3.22 -4.33 -16.80
C GLU A 93 3.25 -3.08 -17.69
N ASP A 94 2.11 -2.38 -17.78
CA ASP A 94 1.95 -1.14 -18.53
C ASP A 94 2.36 0.13 -17.75
N GLY A 95 2.72 -0.01 -16.47
CA GLY A 95 3.10 1.09 -15.58
C GLY A 95 1.96 2.04 -15.17
N ASN A 96 0.71 1.74 -15.54
CA ASN A 96 -0.44 2.59 -15.22
C ASN A 96 -0.91 2.43 -13.77
N GLU A 97 -0.51 1.37 -13.08
CA GLU A 97 -0.89 1.09 -11.70
C GLU A 97 0.32 0.67 -10.86
N PHE A 98 0.29 0.99 -9.56
CA PHE A 98 1.12 0.35 -8.56
C PHE A 98 0.25 -0.41 -7.56
N TYR A 99 0.59 -1.67 -7.37
CA TYR A 99 0.02 -2.56 -6.35
C TYR A 99 0.89 -2.47 -5.09
N LEU A 100 0.30 -2.02 -3.99
CA LEU A 100 0.99 -1.83 -2.73
C LEU A 100 0.63 -2.95 -1.77
N PHE A 101 1.64 -3.63 -1.24
CA PHE A 101 1.48 -4.74 -0.29
C PHE A 101 2.16 -4.41 1.03
N SER A 102 1.60 -4.85 2.14
CA SER A 102 2.32 -4.85 3.42
C SER A 102 3.39 -5.94 3.48
N PHE A 103 4.32 -5.85 4.42
CA PHE A 103 5.43 -6.81 4.59
C PHE A 103 4.98 -8.29 4.71
N ASP A 104 3.75 -8.53 5.15
CA ASP A 104 3.13 -9.85 5.26
C ASP A 104 2.47 -10.32 3.95
N GLY A 105 2.60 -9.55 2.87
CA GLY A 105 2.08 -9.85 1.54
C GLY A 105 0.61 -9.47 1.32
N ARG A 106 -0.04 -8.78 2.26
CA ARG A 106 -1.44 -8.33 2.05
C ARG A 106 -1.50 -7.12 1.12
N HIS A 107 -2.35 -7.17 0.11
CA HIS A 107 -2.59 -6.05 -0.79
C HIS A 107 -3.30 -4.94 -0.04
N ARG A 108 -2.69 -3.76 0.08
CA ARG A 108 -3.23 -2.62 0.82
C ARG A 108 -3.99 -1.67 -0.09
N GLN A 109 -3.38 -1.32 -1.22
CA GLN A 109 -3.91 -0.34 -2.15
C GLN A 109 -3.49 -0.65 -3.59
N THR A 110 -4.32 -0.25 -4.54
CA THR A 110 -3.90 -0.03 -5.92
C THR A 110 -3.96 1.47 -6.16
N VAL A 111 -2.88 2.05 -6.69
CA VAL A 111 -2.80 3.48 -6.99
C VAL A 111 -2.50 3.69 -8.46
N ASN A 112 -2.97 4.80 -9.02
CA ASN A 112 -2.61 5.22 -10.37
C ASN A 112 -1.11 5.54 -10.45
N GLY A 113 -0.43 4.92 -11.41
CA GLY A 113 1.01 5.03 -11.60
C GLY A 113 1.50 6.40 -12.01
N LEU A 114 0.63 7.23 -12.61
CA LEU A 114 0.94 8.58 -13.04
C LEU A 114 0.60 9.64 -11.97
N THR A 115 -0.59 9.56 -11.38
CA THR A 115 -1.12 10.60 -10.48
C THR A 115 -0.92 10.28 -9.00
N GLY A 116 -0.64 9.03 -8.65
CA GLY A 116 -0.59 8.56 -7.26
C GLY A 116 -1.96 8.51 -6.57
N ALA A 117 -3.06 8.75 -7.29
CA ALA A 117 -4.41 8.64 -6.74
C ALA A 117 -4.73 7.18 -6.36
N VAL A 118 -5.36 6.98 -5.21
CA VAL A 118 -5.84 5.64 -4.79
C VAL A 118 -7.00 5.23 -5.68
N LEU A 119 -6.84 4.11 -6.37
CA LEU A 119 -7.89 3.50 -7.21
C LEU A 119 -8.71 2.50 -6.38
N TYR A 120 -8.03 1.74 -5.52
CA TYR A 120 -8.64 0.77 -4.63
C TYR A 120 -7.90 0.72 -3.29
N GLN A 121 -8.66 0.54 -2.20
CA GLN A 121 -8.15 0.24 -0.87
C GLN A 121 -8.77 -1.05 -0.35
N PHE A 122 -7.94 -1.90 0.25
CA PHE A 122 -8.32 -3.24 0.70
C PHE A 122 -8.29 -3.33 2.22
N ALA A 123 -9.37 -3.84 2.81
CA ALA A 123 -9.52 -4.04 4.24
C ALA A 123 -9.70 -5.53 4.56
N TYR A 124 -9.11 -5.95 5.67
CA TYR A 124 -9.06 -7.35 6.11
C TYR A 124 -9.70 -7.50 7.49
N ASP A 125 -10.29 -8.66 7.75
CA ASP A 125 -10.79 -9.04 9.07
C ASP A 125 -9.65 -9.41 10.04
N ALA A 126 -9.98 -9.72 11.28
CA ALA A 126 -9.01 -10.09 12.33
C ALA A 126 -8.22 -11.37 12.00
N ASP A 127 -8.79 -12.25 11.17
CA ASP A 127 -8.15 -13.48 10.70
C ASP A 127 -7.31 -13.25 9.44
N GLY A 128 -7.27 -12.01 8.92
CA GLY A 128 -6.50 -11.65 7.74
C GLY A 128 -7.16 -11.99 6.41
N ARG A 129 -8.47 -12.28 6.38
CA ARG A 129 -9.21 -12.51 5.13
C ARG A 129 -9.72 -11.18 4.60
N LEU A 130 -9.80 -11.03 3.27
CA LEU A 130 -10.35 -9.82 2.67
C LEU A 130 -11.82 -9.66 3.09
N ALA A 131 -12.15 -8.47 3.59
CA ALA A 131 -13.45 -8.11 4.14
C ALA A 131 -14.12 -6.98 3.34
N ALA A 132 -13.35 -6.03 2.81
CA ALA A 132 -13.89 -4.97 1.98
C ALA A 132 -12.89 -4.43 0.96
N VAL A 133 -13.41 -3.88 -0.14
CA VAL A 133 -12.67 -3.10 -1.13
C VAL A 133 -13.40 -1.78 -1.32
N THR A 134 -12.68 -0.68 -1.08
CA THR A 134 -13.16 0.69 -1.30
C THR A 134 -12.57 1.22 -2.59
N ASP A 135 -13.40 1.74 -3.51
CA ASP A 135 -12.93 2.37 -4.75
C ASP A 135 -12.47 3.83 -4.54
N GLY A 136 -11.92 4.45 -5.58
CA GLY A 136 -11.46 5.85 -5.54
C GLY A 136 -12.56 6.90 -5.33
N ASN A 137 -13.84 6.49 -5.32
CA ASN A 137 -14.99 7.35 -5.02
C ASN A 137 -15.58 7.05 -3.64
N ASP A 138 -14.84 6.35 -2.77
CA ASP A 138 -15.25 5.91 -1.43
C ASP A 138 -16.43 4.91 -1.41
N ASN A 139 -16.77 4.29 -2.54
CA ASN A 139 -17.79 3.25 -2.57
C ASN A 139 -17.21 1.93 -2.07
N VAL A 140 -17.90 1.30 -1.11
CA VAL A 140 -17.39 0.09 -0.43
C VAL A 140 -18.12 -1.16 -0.90
N THR A 141 -17.38 -2.10 -1.48
CA THR A 141 -17.85 -3.48 -1.72
C THR A 141 -17.40 -4.35 -0.55
N THR A 142 -18.31 -5.11 0.06
CA THR A 142 -18.00 -5.94 1.23
C THR A 142 -18.16 -7.43 0.94
N ILE A 143 -17.38 -8.25 1.66
CA ILE A 143 -17.47 -9.71 1.64
C ILE A 143 -18.04 -10.14 2.98
N GLU A 144 -19.28 -10.61 2.97
CA GLU A 144 -19.91 -11.18 4.16
C GLU A 144 -19.51 -12.65 4.33
N ARG A 145 -19.44 -13.07 5.59
CA ARG A 145 -19.01 -14.42 5.98
C ARG A 145 -19.94 -14.99 7.06
N ASP A 146 -20.00 -16.32 7.12
CA ASP A 146 -20.64 -17.02 8.23
C ASP A 146 -19.73 -17.06 9.48
N THR A 147 -20.20 -17.69 10.57
CA THR A 147 -19.43 -17.85 11.81
C THR A 147 -18.20 -18.76 11.66
N GLY A 148 -18.13 -19.57 10.59
CA GLY A 148 -16.98 -20.38 10.23
C GLY A 148 -15.96 -19.64 9.36
N GLY A 149 -16.25 -18.39 8.96
CA GLY A 149 -15.40 -17.59 8.09
C GLY A 149 -15.59 -17.86 6.59
N ASN A 150 -16.55 -18.70 6.20
CA ASN A 150 -16.83 -18.97 4.79
C ASN A 150 -17.55 -17.78 4.16
N PRO A 151 -17.17 -17.36 2.94
CA PRO A 151 -17.85 -16.25 2.26
C PRO A 151 -19.28 -16.63 1.87
N THR A 152 -20.25 -15.79 2.21
CA THR A 152 -21.67 -16.00 1.94
C THR A 152 -22.25 -14.99 0.96
N ALA A 153 -21.63 -13.82 0.82
CA ALA A 153 -22.02 -12.84 -0.18
C ALA A 153 -20.93 -11.83 -0.50
N ILE A 154 -21.01 -11.28 -1.72
CA ILE A 154 -20.38 -10.01 -2.08
C ILE A 154 -21.52 -8.98 -2.15
N VAL A 155 -21.40 -7.91 -1.38
CA VAL A 155 -22.40 -6.85 -1.30
C VAL A 155 -21.82 -5.60 -1.93
N SER A 156 -22.48 -5.11 -2.98
CA SER A 156 -22.09 -3.89 -3.65
C SER A 156 -22.34 -2.67 -2.76
N PRO A 157 -21.75 -1.51 -3.09
CA PRO A 157 -21.93 -0.27 -2.31
C PRO A 157 -23.38 0.17 -2.16
N PHE A 158 -24.25 -0.23 -3.10
CA PHE A 158 -25.67 0.12 -3.10
C PHE A 158 -26.57 -1.04 -2.61
N GLY A 159 -25.98 -2.02 -1.92
CA GLY A 159 -26.70 -3.11 -1.26
C GLY A 159 -27.11 -4.27 -2.15
N GLN A 160 -26.74 -4.26 -3.45
CA GLN A 160 -26.99 -5.42 -4.30
C GLN A 160 -26.12 -6.58 -3.85
N ARG A 161 -26.73 -7.77 -3.77
CA ARG A 161 -26.10 -8.93 -3.15
C ARG A 161 -25.89 -10.04 -4.16
N THR A 162 -24.64 -10.44 -4.34
CA THR A 162 -24.29 -11.69 -5.00
C THR A 162 -24.06 -12.74 -3.92
N THR A 163 -24.92 -13.75 -3.86
CA THR A 163 -24.83 -14.80 -2.84
C THR A 163 -23.86 -15.89 -3.25
N LEU A 164 -23.07 -16.37 -2.29
CA LEU A 164 -22.07 -17.40 -2.45
C LEU A 164 -22.45 -18.58 -1.55
N THR A 165 -22.25 -19.79 -2.05
CA THR A 165 -22.47 -21.01 -1.27
C THR A 165 -21.27 -21.92 -1.47
N ALA A 166 -20.69 -22.39 -0.38
CA ALA A 166 -19.67 -23.43 -0.40
C ALA A 166 -20.31 -24.82 -0.18
N ASP A 167 -19.72 -25.86 -0.75
CA ASP A 167 -20.05 -27.24 -0.41
C ASP A 167 -19.43 -27.67 0.93
N ALA A 168 -19.65 -28.93 1.32
CA ALA A 168 -19.14 -29.49 2.57
C ALA A 168 -17.60 -29.57 2.65
N ASN A 169 -16.90 -29.49 1.51
CA ASN A 169 -15.44 -29.46 1.46
C ASN A 169 -14.89 -28.02 1.44
N GLY A 170 -15.76 -27.01 1.44
CA GLY A 170 -15.39 -25.59 1.41
C GLY A 170 -15.18 -25.04 0.00
N TYR A 171 -15.48 -25.79 -1.06
CA TYR A 171 -15.40 -25.29 -2.44
C TYR A 171 -16.65 -24.50 -2.82
N LEU A 172 -16.48 -23.39 -3.54
CA LEU A 172 -17.59 -22.56 -4.01
C LEU A 172 -18.51 -23.36 -4.95
N SER A 173 -19.69 -23.76 -4.51
CA SER A 173 -20.60 -24.62 -5.26
C SER A 173 -21.72 -23.85 -5.97
N ARG A 174 -22.01 -22.62 -5.56
CA ARG A 174 -23.03 -21.79 -6.20
C ARG A 174 -22.73 -20.30 -6.06
N VAL A 175 -22.99 -19.57 -7.13
CA VAL A 175 -23.01 -18.10 -7.16
C VAL A 175 -24.36 -17.67 -7.72
N ALA A 176 -25.08 -16.81 -7.01
CA ALA A 176 -26.32 -16.24 -7.53
C ALA A 176 -26.32 -14.72 -7.48
N ASN A 177 -26.72 -14.10 -8.58
CA ASN A 177 -26.79 -12.66 -8.73
C ASN A 177 -28.00 -12.07 -7.96
N PRO A 178 -28.13 -10.74 -7.89
CA PRO A 178 -29.25 -10.09 -7.19
C PRO A 178 -30.64 -10.41 -7.75
N ALA A 179 -30.75 -10.84 -9.01
CA ALA A 179 -32.01 -11.27 -9.63
C ALA A 179 -32.37 -12.73 -9.30
N GLY A 180 -31.49 -13.46 -8.61
CA GLY A 180 -31.67 -14.87 -8.24
C GLY A 180 -31.19 -15.87 -9.30
N GLU A 181 -30.72 -15.39 -10.45
CA GLU A 181 -30.08 -16.24 -11.46
C GLU A 181 -28.77 -16.77 -10.91
N ALA A 182 -28.49 -18.05 -11.14
CA ALA A 182 -27.39 -18.73 -10.47
C ALA A 182 -26.62 -19.63 -11.40
N VAL A 183 -25.31 -19.69 -11.18
CA VAL A 183 -24.42 -20.71 -11.70
C VAL A 183 -24.02 -21.65 -10.57
N GLN A 184 -23.86 -22.92 -10.90
CA GLN A 184 -23.46 -23.99 -10.01
C GLN A 184 -22.15 -24.60 -10.47
N MET A 185 -21.37 -25.03 -9.50
CA MET A 185 -20.06 -25.64 -9.66
C MET A 185 -20.04 -26.95 -8.88
N ALA A 186 -19.49 -28.00 -9.47
CA ALA A 186 -19.26 -29.27 -8.78
C ALA A 186 -17.80 -29.69 -8.92
N TYR A 187 -17.26 -30.29 -7.88
CA TYR A 187 -15.85 -30.64 -7.78
C TYR A 187 -15.66 -32.13 -7.49
N THR A 188 -14.51 -32.66 -7.87
CA THR A 188 -13.99 -33.88 -7.29
C THR A 188 -13.59 -33.66 -5.82
N ALA A 189 -13.31 -34.75 -5.09
CA ALA A 189 -12.89 -34.67 -3.70
C ALA A 189 -11.56 -33.93 -3.49
N ASP A 190 -10.69 -33.88 -4.50
CA ASP A 190 -9.42 -33.14 -4.53
C ASP A 190 -9.56 -31.70 -5.06
N GLY A 191 -10.78 -31.24 -5.37
CA GLY A 191 -11.07 -29.85 -5.73
C GLY A 191 -10.99 -29.53 -7.22
N LEU A 192 -10.94 -30.52 -8.11
CA LEU A 192 -10.99 -30.30 -9.55
C LEU A 192 -12.44 -30.03 -9.99
N LEU A 193 -12.68 -28.93 -10.70
CA LEU A 193 -14.00 -28.59 -11.24
C LEU A 193 -14.42 -29.62 -12.30
N THR A 194 -15.58 -30.25 -12.10
CA THR A 194 -16.15 -31.26 -13.01
C THR A 194 -17.38 -30.77 -13.76
N ARG A 195 -18.08 -29.76 -13.21
CA ARG A 195 -19.29 -29.21 -13.82
C ARG A 195 -19.41 -27.72 -13.52
N PHE A 196 -19.84 -26.95 -14.52
CA PHE A 196 -20.22 -25.55 -14.42
C PHE A 196 -21.52 -25.35 -15.22
N THR A 197 -22.61 -24.98 -14.57
CA THR A 197 -23.95 -24.85 -15.20
C THR A 197 -24.73 -23.69 -14.64
#